data_AF-A0A838S653-F1
#
_entry.id   AF-A0A838S653-F1
#
_cell.length_a   1.000
_cell.length_b   1.000
_cell.length_c   1.000
_cell.angle_alpha   90.00
_cell.angle_beta   90.00
_cell.angle_gamma   90.00
#
_symmetry.space_group_name_H-M   'P 1'
#
loop_
_entity.id
_entity.type
_entity.pdbx_description
1 polymer ?
#
loop_
_entity_poly.entity_id
_entity_poly.type
_entity_poly.pdbx_seq_one_letter_code
_entity_poly.pdbx_strand_id
1 'polypeptide(L)'
;GDADLSHFRLEFTGRHNVSLSAVGDRDVRGHAADGGGHREPEMTPLSEVIAELNDRFGLGLGTADEILVYQQVVGLVEDTSMQQIALMNDEARFGQVADDRLDDIVAENAERNTDFMKLYFDNDEFQKAIEEAARKRAYRIITEPARDEALARLRAEMRRETGVSRRE
;
A
#
# COMPACT_ATOMS: atom_id res chain seq x y z
N GLY A 1 24.29 21.48 13.65
CA GLY A 1 23.23 21.84 12.69
C GLY A 1 23.91 22.00 11.35
N ASP A 2 23.46 21.39 10.28
CA ASP A 2 22.12 20.91 9.99
C ASP A 2 22.29 19.85 8.89
N ALA A 3 21.64 18.70 9.00
CA ALA A 3 21.64 17.68 7.96
C ALA A 3 20.18 17.49 7.53
N ASP A 4 19.79 18.34 6.59
CA ASP A 4 18.53 18.25 5.86
C ASP A 4 18.57 17.00 4.97
N LEU A 5 17.95 15.92 5.43
CA LEU A 5 17.80 14.69 4.64
C LEU A 5 16.59 14.84 3.72
N SER A 6 16.83 15.48 2.57
CA SER A 6 15.86 15.60 1.50
C SER A 6 15.70 14.23 0.80
N HIS A 7 14.54 13.61 1.00
CA HIS A 7 13.86 12.64 0.12
C HIS A 7 14.76 11.70 -0.72
N PHE A 8 14.95 10.46 -0.25
CA PHE A 8 15.34 9.37 -1.13
C PHE A 8 14.17 9.02 -2.07
N ARG A 9 14.29 9.41 -3.34
CA ARG A 9 13.45 8.91 -4.43
C ARG A 9 13.96 7.53 -4.83
N LEU A 10 13.23 6.48 -4.47
CA LEU A 10 13.44 5.14 -5.02
C LEU A 10 12.97 5.15 -6.48
N GLU A 11 13.90 5.38 -7.41
CA GLU A 11 13.64 5.05 -8.81
C GLU A 11 13.72 3.53 -8.97
N PHE A 12 12.61 2.95 -9.39
CA PHE A 12 12.53 1.57 -9.86
C PHE A 12 13.38 1.44 -11.14
N THR A 13 14.69 1.20 -10.98
CA THR A 13 15.54 0.77 -12.08
C THR A 13 15.05 -0.61 -12.49
N GLY A 14 14.55 -0.72 -13.71
CA GLY A 14 13.72 -1.84 -14.18
C GLY A 14 14.23 -3.24 -13.86
N ARG A 15 13.32 -4.21 -14.03
CA ARG A 15 13.54 -5.64 -13.76
C ARG A 15 14.77 -6.16 -14.54
N HIS A 16 15.96 -6.08 -13.93
CA HIS A 16 17.14 -6.72 -14.46
C HIS A 16 16.97 -8.22 -14.27
N ASN A 17 16.69 -8.92 -15.36
CA ASN A 17 16.84 -10.36 -15.42
C ASN A 17 18.34 -10.67 -15.28
N VAL A 18 18.80 -10.91 -14.05
CA VAL A 18 20.12 -11.49 -13.80
C VAL A 18 20.01 -13.00 -14.00
N SER A 19 19.56 -13.41 -15.18
CA SER A 19 19.79 -14.76 -15.64
C SER A 19 21.24 -14.80 -16.11
N LEU A 20 22.12 -15.40 -15.30
CA LEU A 20 23.41 -15.85 -15.76
C LEU A 20 23.15 -16.89 -16.86
N SER A 21 23.39 -16.53 -18.12
CA SER A 21 23.49 -17.52 -19.18
C SER A 21 24.65 -18.45 -18.82
N ALA A 22 24.37 -19.75 -18.74
CA ALA A 22 25.39 -20.75 -18.46
C ALA A 22 26.45 -20.71 -19.57
N VAL A 23 27.59 -20.09 -19.29
CA VAL A 23 28.82 -20.24 -20.06
C VAL A 23 29.85 -20.84 -19.12
N GLY A 24 30.11 -22.13 -19.31
CA GLY A 24 31.35 -22.78 -18.90
C GLY A 24 31.53 -23.03 -17.41
N ASP A 25 31.42 -24.31 -17.06
CA ASP A 25 31.97 -24.98 -15.89
C ASP A 25 33.00 -24.18 -15.08
N ARG A 26 32.57 -23.63 -13.95
CA ARG A 26 33.43 -23.32 -12.80
C ARG A 26 32.72 -23.69 -11.52
N ASP A 27 33.11 -24.87 -11.04
CA ASP A 27 32.88 -25.40 -9.70
C ASP A 27 33.07 -24.29 -8.64
N VAL A 28 31.97 -23.83 -8.04
CA VAL A 28 32.00 -23.16 -6.74
C VAL A 28 31.14 -23.99 -5.80
N ARG A 29 31.82 -24.86 -5.07
CA ARG A 29 31.26 -25.68 -4.02
C ARG A 29 30.92 -24.79 -2.83
N GLY A 30 29.63 -24.61 -2.54
CA GLY A 30 29.16 -23.89 -1.36
C GLY A 30 27.76 -24.35 -0.95
N HIS A 31 27.73 -25.28 0.00
CA HIS A 31 26.61 -25.62 0.91
C HIS A 31 25.22 -25.82 0.31
N ALA A 32 24.82 -27.09 0.22
CA ALA A 32 23.42 -27.50 0.12
C ALA A 32 22.63 -26.96 1.32
N ALA A 33 21.59 -26.17 1.03
CA ALA A 33 20.41 -26.06 1.85
C ALA A 33 19.22 -26.23 0.89
N ASP A 34 18.32 -27.13 1.27
CA ASP A 34 17.26 -27.69 0.45
C ASP A 34 16.47 -26.64 -0.34
N GLY A 35 16.25 -26.93 -1.62
CA GLY A 35 15.37 -26.18 -2.50
C GLY A 35 13.92 -26.30 -2.06
N GLY A 36 13.55 -25.56 -1.01
CA GLY A 36 12.16 -25.24 -0.72
C GLY A 36 11.66 -24.27 -1.77
N GLY A 37 10.83 -24.76 -2.71
CA GLY A 37 10.10 -23.89 -3.62
C GLY A 37 9.35 -22.85 -2.79
N HIS A 38 9.64 -21.57 -3.03
CA HIS A 38 8.95 -20.46 -2.39
C HIS A 38 7.49 -20.49 -2.86
N ARG A 39 6.63 -21.16 -2.10
CA ARG A 39 5.18 -21.06 -2.26
C ARG A 39 4.80 -19.72 -1.64
N GLU A 40 4.53 -18.74 -2.49
CA GLU A 40 3.98 -17.47 -2.05
C GLU A 40 2.70 -17.79 -1.24
N PRO A 41 2.60 -17.33 0.02
CA PRO A 41 1.42 -17.60 0.83
C PRO A 41 0.19 -17.06 0.11
N GLU A 42 -0.94 -17.78 0.17
CA GLU A 42 -2.21 -17.28 -0.36
C GLU A 42 -2.63 -16.07 0.47
N MET A 43 -2.24 -14.88 0.04
CA MET A 43 -2.60 -13.62 0.69
C MET A 43 -4.07 -13.34 0.40
N THR A 44 -4.88 -13.28 1.45
CA THR A 44 -6.30 -12.90 1.34
C THR A 44 -6.39 -11.44 0.87
N PRO A 45 -7.13 -11.12 -0.21
CA PRO A 45 -7.31 -9.75 -0.65
C PRO A 45 -7.89 -8.86 0.45
N LEU A 46 -7.43 -7.61 0.56
CA LEU A 46 -7.92 -6.67 1.58
C LEU A 46 -9.45 -6.45 1.51
N SER A 47 -10.03 -6.53 0.32
CA SER A 47 -11.49 -6.48 0.12
C SER A 47 -12.24 -7.61 0.83
N GLU A 48 -11.63 -8.80 0.96
CA GLU A 48 -12.23 -9.93 1.68
C GLU A 48 -12.15 -9.71 3.19
N VAL A 49 -11.06 -9.12 3.69
CA VAL A 49 -10.93 -8.70 5.10
C VAL A 49 -12.01 -7.67 5.46
N ILE A 50 -12.24 -6.66 4.62
CA ILE A 50 -13.31 -5.68 4.84
C ILE A 50 -14.71 -6.32 4.82
N ALA A 51 -14.95 -7.30 3.93
CA ALA A 51 -16.20 -8.04 3.92
C ALA A 51 -16.41 -8.83 5.22
N GLU A 52 -15.37 -9.50 5.73
CA GLU A 52 -15.43 -10.21 7.02
C GLU A 52 -15.71 -9.26 8.19
N LEU A 53 -15.04 -8.10 8.22
CA LEU A 53 -15.29 -7.09 9.25
C LEU A 53 -16.73 -6.57 9.20
N ASN A 54 -17.28 -6.38 8.00
CA ASN A 54 -18.67 -5.99 7.82
C ASN A 54 -19.64 -7.05 8.33
N ASP A 55 -19.41 -8.33 8.03
CA ASP A 55 -20.26 -9.42 8.49
C ASP A 55 -20.19 -9.60 10.01
N ARG A 56 -18.99 -9.44 10.58
CA ARG A 56 -18.74 -9.63 12.01
C ARG A 56 -19.28 -8.48 12.87
N PHE A 57 -19.13 -7.25 12.41
CA PHE A 57 -19.42 -6.04 13.20
C PHE A 57 -20.59 -5.22 12.67
N GLY A 58 -21.17 -5.57 11.52
CA GLY A 58 -22.31 -4.87 10.92
C GLY A 58 -21.98 -3.48 10.39
N LEU A 59 -20.73 -3.23 10.00
CA LEU A 59 -20.18 -1.88 9.82
C LEU A 59 -20.48 -1.22 8.46
N GLY A 60 -20.95 -1.95 7.45
CA GLY A 60 -21.29 -1.38 6.14
C GLY A 60 -20.14 -0.62 5.44
N LEU A 61 -18.89 -0.96 5.78
CA LEU A 61 -17.65 -0.38 5.27
C LEU A 61 -17.57 -0.54 3.75
N GLY A 62 -17.25 0.56 3.07
CA GLY A 62 -17.10 0.63 1.62
C GLY A 62 -15.66 0.90 1.18
N THR A 63 -15.50 1.34 -0.08
CA THR A 63 -14.17 1.60 -0.68
C THR A 63 -13.35 2.67 0.05
N ALA A 64 -14.00 3.62 0.73
CA ALA A 64 -13.28 4.62 1.54
C ALA A 64 -12.61 3.98 2.76
N ASP A 65 -13.25 3.00 3.36
CA ASP A 65 -12.74 2.27 4.52
C ASP A 65 -11.62 1.29 4.12
N GLU A 66 -11.71 0.70 2.91
CA GLU A 66 -10.60 -0.07 2.32
C GLU A 66 -9.32 0.79 2.21
N ILE A 67 -9.45 2.05 1.77
CA ILE A 67 -8.33 2.98 1.68
C ILE A 67 -7.76 3.27 3.06
N LEU A 68 -8.63 3.46 4.07
CA LEU A 68 -8.21 3.71 5.43
C LEU A 68 -7.36 2.54 5.93
N VAL A 69 -7.89 1.32 5.93
CA VAL A 69 -7.15 0.11 6.36
C VAL A 69 -5.85 -0.07 5.57
N TYR A 70 -5.86 0.22 4.27
CA TYR A 70 -4.66 0.14 3.45
C TYR A 70 -3.55 1.09 3.92
N GLN A 71 -3.89 2.33 4.30
CA GLN A 71 -2.89 3.29 4.82
C GLN A 71 -2.17 2.76 6.07
N GLN A 72 -2.85 1.97 6.90
CA GLN A 72 -2.21 1.36 8.06
C GLN A 72 -1.24 0.24 7.68
N VAL A 73 -1.66 -0.63 6.75
CA VAL A 73 -0.78 -1.70 6.23
C VAL A 73 0.47 -1.12 5.58
N VAL A 74 0.32 -0.06 4.77
CA VAL A 74 1.49 0.64 4.20
C VAL A 74 2.38 1.20 5.28
N GLY A 75 1.82 1.84 6.32
CA GLY A 75 2.60 2.35 7.43
C GLY A 75 3.48 1.28 8.10
N LEU A 76 2.94 0.08 8.30
CA LEU A 76 3.70 -1.05 8.87
C LEU A 76 4.76 -1.56 7.89
N VAL A 77 4.43 -1.65 6.60
CA VAL A 77 5.36 -2.15 5.57
C VAL A 77 6.51 -1.17 5.34
N GLU A 78 6.28 0.13 5.43
CA GLU A 78 7.30 1.17 5.24
C GLU A 78 8.17 1.38 6.48
N ASP A 79 7.72 0.94 7.66
CA ASP A 79 8.50 1.01 8.88
C ASP A 79 9.70 0.05 8.83
N THR A 80 10.90 0.61 8.75
CA THR A 80 12.15 -0.17 8.64
C THR A 80 12.38 -1.08 9.85
N SER A 81 11.92 -0.68 11.05
CA SER A 81 12.04 -1.54 12.23
C SER A 81 11.12 -2.75 12.13
N MET A 82 9.88 -2.55 11.65
CA MET A 82 8.94 -3.64 11.42
C MET A 82 9.42 -4.60 10.35
N GLN A 83 10.01 -4.10 9.26
CA GLN A 83 10.65 -4.93 8.24
C GLN A 83 11.72 -5.84 8.84
N GLN A 84 12.61 -5.31 9.68
CA GLN A 84 13.66 -6.13 10.31
C GLN A 84 13.08 -7.17 11.27
N ILE A 85 12.08 -6.81 12.06
CA ILE A 85 11.41 -7.73 12.98
C ILE A 85 10.75 -8.86 12.19
N ALA A 86 10.02 -8.54 11.11
CA ALA A 86 9.38 -9.53 10.25
C ALA A 86 10.38 -10.49 9.61
N LEU A 87 11.54 -10.02 9.15
CA LEU A 87 12.57 -10.87 8.54
C LEU A 87 13.25 -11.82 9.54
N MET A 88 13.21 -11.50 10.84
CA MET A 88 13.87 -12.28 11.89
C MET A 88 12.92 -13.18 12.69
N ASN A 89 11.61 -13.05 12.50
CA ASN A 89 10.60 -13.69 13.34
C ASN A 89 9.49 -14.35 12.51
N ASP A 90 8.76 -15.27 13.14
CA ASP A 90 7.48 -15.74 12.60
C ASP A 90 6.37 -14.71 12.84
N GLU A 91 5.26 -14.86 12.12
CA GLU A 91 4.12 -13.94 12.16
C GLU A 91 3.57 -13.73 13.59
N ALA A 92 3.52 -14.78 14.40
CA ALA A 92 3.03 -14.70 15.78
C ALA A 92 3.92 -13.85 16.71
N ARG A 93 5.25 -13.84 16.51
CA ARG A 93 6.16 -12.95 17.26
C ARG A 93 6.21 -11.56 16.65
N PHE A 94 6.09 -11.44 15.33
CA PHE A 94 5.93 -10.15 14.66
C PHE A 94 4.70 -9.41 15.19
N GLY A 95 3.54 -10.08 15.27
CA GLY A 95 2.28 -9.50 15.75
C GLY A 95 2.38 -8.87 17.13
N GLN A 96 3.12 -9.49 18.06
CA GLN A 96 3.33 -8.94 19.42
C GLN A 96 3.94 -7.54 19.47
N VAL A 97 4.67 -7.14 18.42
CA VAL A 97 5.26 -5.80 18.31
C VAL A 97 4.53 -4.95 17.29
N ALA A 98 4.08 -5.57 16.20
CA ALA A 98 3.36 -4.90 15.13
C ALA A 98 2.02 -4.33 15.59
N ASP A 99 1.32 -4.99 16.53
CA ASP A 99 0.03 -4.53 17.05
C ASP A 99 0.18 -3.17 17.76
N ASP A 100 1.15 -3.03 18.66
CA ASP A 100 1.42 -1.75 19.35
C ASP A 100 1.83 -0.66 18.34
N ARG A 101 2.68 -1.02 17.36
CA ARG A 101 3.11 -0.06 16.33
C ARG A 101 1.95 0.35 15.42
N LEU A 102 1.01 -0.56 15.16
CA LEU A 102 -0.16 -0.31 14.34
C LEU A 102 -1.06 0.74 14.99
N ASP A 103 -1.26 0.68 16.31
CA ASP A 103 -2.01 1.70 17.05
C ASP A 103 -1.39 3.10 16.89
N ASP A 104 -0.06 3.20 16.99
CA ASP A 104 0.66 4.46 16.73
C ASP A 104 0.46 4.93 15.28
N ILE A 105 0.55 4.03 14.31
CA ILE A 105 0.34 4.35 12.87
C ILE A 105 -1.10 4.84 12.63
N VAL A 106 -2.09 4.27 13.30
CA VAL A 106 -3.49 4.72 13.22
C VAL A 106 -3.59 6.17 13.72
N ALA A 107 -2.98 6.48 14.87
CA ALA A 107 -2.97 7.84 15.42
C ALA A 107 -2.25 8.84 14.49
N GLU A 108 -1.06 8.48 13.99
CA GLU A 108 -0.30 9.31 13.04
C GLU A 108 -1.09 9.58 11.74
N ASN A 109 -1.77 8.56 11.20
CA ASN A 109 -2.62 8.71 10.02
C ASN A 109 -3.80 9.65 10.29
N ALA A 110 -4.44 9.53 11.46
CA ALA A 110 -5.53 10.42 11.84
C ALA A 110 -5.06 11.88 11.99
N GLU A 111 -3.87 12.11 12.53
CA GLU A 111 -3.26 13.45 12.61
C GLU A 111 -2.95 14.01 11.22
N ARG A 112 -2.28 13.23 10.35
CA ARG A 112 -2.02 13.62 8.95
C ARG A 112 -3.30 13.98 8.20
N ASN A 113 -4.36 13.18 8.36
CA ASN A 113 -5.66 13.45 7.75
C ASN A 113 -6.27 14.75 8.30
N THR A 114 -6.15 14.98 9.60
CA THR A 114 -6.61 16.22 10.25
C THR A 114 -5.87 17.44 9.70
N ASP A 115 -4.55 17.36 9.55
CA ASP A 115 -3.74 18.45 9.01
C ASP A 115 -4.02 18.72 7.53
N PHE A 116 -4.28 17.68 6.74
CA PHE A 116 -4.78 17.85 5.37
C PHE A 116 -6.10 18.63 5.33
N MET A 117 -7.04 18.30 6.24
CA MET A 117 -8.33 19.01 6.31
C MET A 117 -8.16 20.46 6.77
N LYS A 118 -7.29 20.72 7.75
CA LYS A 118 -6.94 22.10 8.14
C LYS A 118 -6.40 22.88 6.93
N LEU A 119 -5.43 22.31 6.22
CA LEU A 119 -4.86 22.93 5.02
C LEU A 119 -5.93 23.21 3.94
N TYR A 120 -6.88 22.29 3.75
CA TYR A 120 -8.00 22.48 2.84
C TYR A 120 -8.88 23.68 3.18
N PHE A 121 -9.14 23.93 4.47
CA PHE A 121 -10.00 25.03 4.90
C PHE A 121 -9.26 26.35 5.12
N ASP A 122 -7.96 26.30 5.43
CA ASP A 122 -7.16 27.49 5.77
C ASP A 122 -6.41 28.08 4.55
N ASN A 123 -6.34 27.35 3.42
CA ASN A 123 -5.65 27.80 2.22
C ASN A 123 -6.57 27.79 0.99
N ASP A 124 -7.06 28.97 0.59
CA ASP A 124 -7.96 29.17 -0.56
C ASP A 124 -7.40 28.65 -1.89
N GLU A 125 -6.10 28.77 -2.13
CA GLU A 125 -5.48 28.31 -3.38
C GLU A 125 -5.48 26.79 -3.44
N PHE A 126 -5.08 26.14 -2.35
CA PHE A 126 -5.10 24.70 -2.21
C PHE A 126 -6.54 24.16 -2.31
N GLN A 127 -7.49 24.79 -1.63
CA GLN A 127 -8.91 24.46 -1.70
C GLN A 127 -9.42 24.46 -3.15
N LYS A 128 -9.19 25.55 -3.88
CA LYS A 128 -9.63 25.69 -5.29
C LYS A 128 -8.99 24.65 -6.19
N ALA A 129 -7.71 24.33 -5.98
CA ALA A 129 -7.02 23.30 -6.74
C ALA A 129 -7.66 21.91 -6.55
N ILE A 130 -7.97 21.54 -5.30
CA ILE A 130 -8.66 20.28 -4.98
C ILE A 130 -10.07 20.26 -5.57
N GLU A 131 -10.86 21.33 -5.40
CA GLU A 131 -12.21 21.43 -5.97
C GLU A 131 -12.22 21.31 -7.50
N GLU A 132 -11.29 21.97 -8.17
CA GLU A 132 -11.17 21.92 -9.63
C GLU A 132 -10.80 20.51 -10.11
N ALA A 133 -9.82 19.88 -9.46
CA ALA A 133 -9.41 18.52 -9.78
C ALA A 133 -10.57 17.52 -9.58
N ALA A 134 -11.21 17.57 -8.42
CA ALA A 134 -12.34 16.70 -8.07
C ALA A 134 -13.51 16.89 -9.05
N ARG A 135 -13.92 18.14 -9.32
CA ARG A 135 -15.01 18.46 -10.25
C ARG A 135 -14.71 17.98 -11.66
N LYS A 136 -13.49 18.24 -12.19
CA LYS A 136 -13.10 17.79 -13.54
C LYS A 136 -13.09 16.27 -13.66
N ARG A 137 -12.68 15.55 -12.61
CA ARG A 137 -12.67 14.08 -12.63
C ARG A 137 -14.09 13.53 -12.54
N ALA A 138 -14.88 14.03 -11.59
CA ALA A 138 -16.27 13.62 -11.40
C ALA A 138 -17.12 13.86 -12.65
N TYR A 139 -17.02 15.06 -13.25
CA TYR A 139 -17.76 15.40 -14.47
C TYR A 139 -17.47 14.41 -15.59
N ARG A 140 -16.18 14.16 -15.90
CA ARG A 140 -15.79 13.21 -16.95
C ARG A 140 -16.39 11.82 -16.73
N ILE A 141 -16.32 11.30 -15.51
CA ILE A 141 -16.86 9.99 -15.17
C ILE A 141 -18.38 9.95 -15.31
N ILE A 142 -19.07 11.00 -14.85
CA ILE A 142 -20.53 11.08 -14.89
C ILE A 142 -21.05 11.22 -16.32
N THR A 143 -20.36 11.98 -17.17
CA THR A 143 -20.80 12.23 -18.56
C THR A 143 -20.35 11.16 -19.56
N GLU A 144 -19.54 10.20 -19.14
CA GLU A 144 -19.12 9.10 -20.00
C GLU A 144 -20.33 8.19 -20.32
N PRO A 145 -20.59 7.86 -21.60
CA PRO A 145 -21.68 6.95 -21.98
C PRO A 145 -21.60 5.58 -21.30
N ALA A 146 -20.39 5.14 -20.96
CA ALA A 146 -20.09 3.94 -20.19
C ALA A 146 -19.71 4.28 -18.73
N ARG A 147 -20.59 4.97 -18.01
CA ARG A 147 -20.38 5.41 -16.62
C ARG A 147 -19.91 4.29 -15.69
N ASP A 148 -20.50 3.10 -15.80
CA ASP A 148 -20.16 1.97 -14.93
C ASP A 148 -18.74 1.46 -15.18
N GLU A 149 -18.30 1.44 -16.44
CA GLU A 149 -16.91 1.14 -16.80
C GLU A 149 -15.96 2.25 -16.34
N ALA A 150 -16.36 3.53 -16.45
CA ALA A 150 -15.55 4.65 -15.95
C ALA A 150 -15.36 4.59 -14.42
N LEU A 151 -16.41 4.24 -13.68
CA LEU A 151 -16.34 4.01 -12.23
C LEU A 151 -15.49 2.79 -11.89
N ALA A 152 -15.59 1.69 -12.64
CA ALA A 152 -14.75 0.51 -12.45
C ALA A 152 -13.27 0.82 -12.70
N ARG A 153 -12.96 1.63 -13.73
CA ARG A 153 -11.60 2.11 -14.02
C ARG A 153 -11.05 2.97 -12.88
N LEU A 154 -11.84 3.90 -12.34
CA LEU A 154 -11.43 4.71 -11.18
C LEU A 154 -11.10 3.81 -9.98
N ARG A 155 -11.97 2.85 -9.65
CA ARG A 155 -11.70 1.90 -8.56
C ARG A 155 -10.45 1.05 -8.80
N ALA A 156 -10.18 0.68 -10.06
CA ALA A 156 -8.99 -0.09 -10.42
C ALA A 156 -7.70 0.76 -10.40
N GLU A 157 -7.78 2.04 -10.73
CA GLU A 157 -6.69 3.01 -10.61
C GLU A 157 -6.36 3.25 -9.14
N MET A 158 -7.37 3.57 -8.31
CA MET A 158 -7.22 3.71 -6.86
C MET A 158 -6.53 2.48 -6.26
N ARG A 159 -7.02 1.27 -6.56
CA ARG A 159 -6.40 0.02 -6.09
C ARG A 159 -4.96 -0.18 -6.59
N ARG A 160 -4.61 0.32 -7.78
CA ARG A 160 -3.25 0.20 -8.33
C ARG A 160 -2.29 1.20 -7.69
N GLU A 161 -2.72 2.43 -7.50
CA GLU A 161 -1.94 3.49 -6.87
C GLU A 161 -1.75 3.21 -5.37
N THR A 162 -2.76 2.63 -4.73
CA THR A 162 -2.67 2.06 -3.39
C THR A 162 -2.12 0.63 -3.43
N GLY A 163 -1.27 0.20 -4.37
CA GLY A 163 -0.56 -1.09 -4.33
C GLY A 163 -1.36 -2.42 -4.23
N VAL A 164 -2.70 -2.42 -4.16
CA VAL A 164 -3.60 -3.61 -4.05
C VAL A 164 -3.81 -4.29 -5.42
N SER A 165 -2.83 -4.25 -6.32
CA SER A 165 -2.99 -4.85 -7.65
C SER A 165 -2.84 -6.38 -7.60
N ARG A 166 -3.98 -7.07 -7.65
CA ARG A 166 -4.12 -8.48 -8.04
C ARG A 166 -3.34 -8.74 -9.34
N ARG A 167 -2.44 -9.72 -9.34
CA ARG A 167 -1.94 -10.37 -10.56
C ARG A 167 -2.89 -11.50 -10.89
N GLU A 168 -3.52 -11.42 -12.05
CA GLU A 168 -4.20 -12.55 -12.71
C GLU A 168 -3.15 -13.47 -13.37
#